data_AF-A0A1Q2YZU1-F1
#
_entry.id   AF-A0A1Q2YZU1-F1
#
_cell.length_a   1.000
_cell.length_b   1.000
_cell.length_c   1.000
_cell.angle_alpha   90.00
_cell.angle_beta   90.00
_cell.angle_gamma   90.00
#
_symmetry.space_group_name_H-M   'P 1'
#
loop_
_entity.id
_entity.type
_entity.pdbx_description
1 polymer ?
#
loop_
_entity_poly.entity_id
_entity_poly.type
_entity_poly.pdbx_seq_one_letter_code
_entity_poly.pdbx_strand_id
1 'polypeptide(L)'
;MSEPGEGFYARRLKRGLDLAGAALLLALLWPLLLGTALAVALAFGRPVLFRQSRAGWRGRSFTILKLRSMRDPAWPGEPDSVRLTGFGRRLRASGLDELPQLANILRGEMSLVGPRPLPPAYTPLYTARQAGRLAVRPGLLGPVTARGRNALPWEERLEWDARYVARVTLAGDVAIVLASLALLLRGRGATAPGHATSPGFTGTAPASQSTAADAGGTPPC
;
A
#
# COMPACT_ATOMS: atom_id res chain seq x y z
N MET A 1 20.83 -3.67 -19.56
CA MET A 1 19.54 -3.52 -18.84
C MET A 1 19.89 -3.24 -17.39
N SER A 2 19.57 -2.06 -16.86
CA SER A 2 19.80 -1.73 -15.45
C SER A 2 18.77 -2.45 -14.59
N GLU A 3 19.19 -3.08 -13.49
CA GLU A 3 18.23 -3.76 -12.62
C GLU A 3 17.30 -2.71 -11.95
N PRO A 4 16.03 -3.07 -11.67
CA PRO A 4 15.11 -2.17 -10.99
C PRO A 4 15.65 -1.72 -9.63
N GLY A 5 15.64 -0.40 -9.35
CA GLY A 5 16.07 0.13 -8.05
C GLY A 5 17.59 0.32 -7.86
N GLU A 6 18.37 0.44 -8.94
CA GLU A 6 19.84 0.48 -8.90
C GLU A 6 20.50 1.86 -8.73
N GLY A 7 19.76 2.91 -8.39
CA GLY A 7 20.39 4.21 -8.11
C GLY A 7 21.37 4.15 -6.94
N PHE A 8 22.45 4.95 -6.95
CA PHE A 8 23.35 5.11 -5.79
C PHE A 8 22.56 5.39 -4.51
N TYR A 9 21.59 6.29 -4.61
CA TYR A 9 20.63 6.58 -3.54
C TYR A 9 19.95 5.32 -3.01
N ALA A 10 19.32 4.53 -3.88
CA ALA A 10 18.55 3.35 -3.50
C ALA A 10 19.42 2.26 -2.84
N ARG A 11 20.66 2.06 -3.33
CA ARG A 11 21.57 1.04 -2.80
C ARG A 11 22.32 1.45 -1.53
N ARG A 12 22.66 2.74 -1.37
CA ARG A 12 23.60 3.18 -0.33
C ARG A 12 23.00 4.13 0.71
N LEU A 13 22.06 4.99 0.33
CA LEU A 13 21.56 6.06 1.20
C LEU A 13 20.15 5.79 1.73
N LYS A 14 19.27 5.24 0.89
CA LYS A 14 17.84 5.09 1.19
C LYS A 14 17.59 4.36 2.50
N ARG A 15 18.35 3.27 2.78
CA ARG A 15 18.17 2.52 4.02
C ARG A 15 18.54 3.31 5.27
N GLY A 16 19.60 4.12 5.21
CA GLY A 16 19.98 5.00 6.32
C GLY A 16 18.91 6.05 6.61
N LEU A 17 18.36 6.65 5.55
CA LEU A 17 17.26 7.61 5.65
C LEU A 17 15.96 6.98 6.16
N ASP A 18 15.65 5.75 5.72
CA ASP A 18 14.49 5.00 6.23
C ASP A 18 14.60 4.76 7.74
N LEU A 19 15.78 4.36 8.22
CA LEU A 19 16.03 4.11 9.64
C LEU A 19 15.99 5.39 10.46
N ALA A 20 16.71 6.43 10.03
CA ALA A 20 16.76 7.72 10.72
C ALA A 20 15.36 8.38 10.75
N GLY A 21 14.66 8.39 9.62
CA GLY A 21 13.32 8.95 9.53
C GLY A 21 12.29 8.15 10.33
N ALA A 22 12.34 6.81 10.31
CA ALA A 22 11.43 6.00 11.12
C ALA A 22 11.69 6.17 12.63
N ALA A 23 12.95 6.22 13.05
CA ALA A 23 13.31 6.47 14.44
C ALA A 23 12.86 7.87 14.90
N LEU A 24 13.09 8.90 14.09
CA LEU A 24 12.66 10.26 14.37
C LEU A 24 11.13 10.36 14.44
N LEU A 25 10.41 9.81 13.48
CA LEU A 25 8.94 9.81 13.49
C LEU A 25 8.39 9.06 14.70
N LEU A 26 8.99 7.93 15.08
CA LEU A 26 8.57 7.19 16.26
C LEU A 26 8.84 8.01 17.54
N ALA A 27 10.00 8.67 17.65
CA ALA A 27 10.36 9.52 18.78
C ALA A 27 9.49 10.78 18.90
N LEU A 28 9.02 11.34 17.78
CA LEU A 28 8.14 12.51 17.80
C LEU A 28 6.67 12.13 18.02
N LEU A 29 6.24 10.99 17.47
CA LEU A 29 4.83 10.60 17.45
C LEU A 29 4.47 9.54 18.51
N TRP A 30 5.39 9.13 19.39
CA TRP A 30 5.09 8.11 20.41
C TRP A 30 3.91 8.48 21.33
N PRO A 31 3.71 9.74 21.78
CA PRO A 31 2.58 10.06 22.66
C PRO A 31 1.25 9.91 21.91
N LEU A 32 1.23 10.33 20.64
CA LEU A 32 0.07 10.17 19.77
C LEU A 32 -0.20 8.69 19.46
N LEU A 33 0.84 7.90 19.21
CA LEU A 33 0.72 6.46 19.01
C LEU A 33 0.16 5.76 20.26
N LEU A 34 0.61 6.15 21.45
CA LEU A 34 0.11 5.60 22.71
C LEU A 34 -1.35 5.99 22.96
N GLY A 35 -1.71 7.26 22.75
CA GLY A 35 -3.08 7.74 22.89
C GLY A 35 -4.04 7.08 21.89
N THR A 36 -3.61 6.90 20.64
CA THR A 36 -4.42 6.20 19.62
C THR A 36 -4.54 4.70 19.92
N ALA A 37 -3.48 4.06 20.43
CA ALA A 37 -3.52 2.68 20.88
C ALA A 37 -4.49 2.48 22.06
N LEU A 38 -4.50 3.41 23.03
CA LEU A 38 -5.46 3.41 24.13
C LEU A 38 -6.89 3.60 23.62
N ALA A 39 -7.14 4.57 22.73
CA ALA A 39 -8.46 4.77 22.14
C ALA A 39 -8.96 3.52 21.39
N VAL A 40 -8.07 2.81 20.70
CA VAL A 40 -8.37 1.52 20.05
C VAL A 40 -8.69 0.44 21.08
N ALA A 41 -7.93 0.36 22.18
CA ALA A 41 -8.20 -0.59 23.26
C ALA A 41 -9.57 -0.34 23.91
N LEU A 42 -9.94 0.92 24.12
CA LEU A 42 -11.25 1.29 24.67
C LEU A 42 -12.39 1.02 23.67
N ALA A 43 -12.17 1.25 22.37
CA ALA A 43 -13.20 1.09 21.36
C ALA A 43 -13.43 -0.37 20.91
N PHE A 44 -12.38 -1.19 20.89
CA PHE A 44 -12.41 -2.54 20.32
C PHE A 44 -11.89 -3.64 21.25
N GLY A 45 -11.37 -3.29 22.43
CA GLY A 45 -10.74 -4.24 23.34
C GLY A 45 -9.38 -4.74 22.85
N ARG A 46 -9.01 -5.96 23.26
CA ARG A 46 -7.78 -6.62 22.83
C ARG A 46 -8.11 -7.62 21.70
N PRO A 47 -7.21 -7.81 20.73
CA PRO A 47 -5.90 -7.17 20.58
C PRO A 47 -5.98 -5.75 20.00
N VAL A 48 -5.09 -4.86 20.45
CA VAL A 48 -4.95 -3.48 19.93
C VAL A 48 -4.28 -3.47 18.55
N LEU A 49 -3.30 -4.36 18.35
CA LEU A 49 -2.61 -4.49 17.07
C LEU A 49 -3.31 -5.51 16.18
N PHE A 50 -3.59 -5.09 14.96
CA PHE A 50 -3.93 -5.96 13.85
C PHE A 50 -2.64 -6.41 13.14
N ARG A 51 -2.56 -7.71 12.84
CA ARG A 51 -1.41 -8.35 12.20
C ARG A 51 -1.86 -9.10 10.96
N GLN A 52 -1.12 -8.96 9.86
CA GLN A 52 -1.43 -9.69 8.64
C GLN A 52 -0.17 -10.00 7.82
N SER A 53 -0.12 -11.18 7.19
CA SER A 53 0.98 -11.53 6.29
C SER A 53 0.92 -10.69 5.01
N ARG A 54 2.09 -10.25 4.54
CA ARG A 54 2.28 -9.40 3.36
C ARG A 54 3.51 -9.82 2.58
N ALA A 55 3.42 -9.74 1.25
CA ALA A 55 4.57 -9.89 0.37
C ALA A 55 5.49 -8.68 0.53
N GLY A 56 6.76 -8.95 0.83
CA GLY A 56 7.82 -7.96 0.99
C GLY A 56 8.91 -8.10 -0.07
N TRP A 57 10.10 -7.60 0.29
CA TRP A 57 11.25 -7.60 -0.61
C TRP A 57 11.63 -9.00 -1.06
N ARG A 58 11.85 -9.18 -2.37
CA ARG A 58 12.12 -10.46 -3.04
C ARG A 58 11.05 -11.52 -2.79
N GLY A 59 9.80 -11.09 -2.61
CA GLY A 59 8.66 -11.97 -2.34
C GLY A 59 8.64 -12.58 -0.93
N ARG A 60 9.60 -12.25 -0.07
CA ARG A 60 9.62 -12.74 1.32
C ARG A 60 8.45 -12.17 2.09
N SER A 61 7.67 -13.04 2.71
CA SER A 61 6.52 -12.60 3.51
C SER A 61 6.97 -12.02 4.85
N PHE A 62 6.26 -11.01 5.33
CA PHE A 62 6.46 -10.40 6.64
C PHE A 62 5.12 -10.07 7.31
N THR A 63 5.13 -9.82 8.62
CA THR A 63 3.92 -9.45 9.36
C THR A 63 3.79 -7.94 9.45
N ILE A 64 2.81 -7.37 8.74
CA ILE A 64 2.50 -5.94 8.85
C ILE A 64 1.83 -5.64 10.18
N LEU A 65 2.23 -4.55 10.83
CA LEU A 65 1.63 -4.07 12.07
C LEU A 65 0.68 -2.90 11.77
N LYS A 66 -0.55 -2.96 12.29
CA LYS A 66 -1.50 -1.85 12.25
C LYS A 66 -2.25 -1.74 13.58
N LEU A 67 -2.86 -0.60 13.85
CA LEU A 67 -3.88 -0.54 14.89
C LEU A 67 -5.17 -1.19 14.38
N ARG A 68 -5.85 -1.92 15.25
CA ARG A 68 -7.16 -2.51 14.96
C ARG A 68 -8.17 -1.41 14.71
N SER A 69 -8.83 -1.48 13.55
CA SER A 69 -9.82 -0.48 13.13
C SER A 69 -11.22 -1.07 12.88
N MET A 70 -11.40 -2.36 13.11
CA MET A 70 -12.65 -3.10 12.88
C MET A 70 -12.94 -3.97 14.09
N ARG A 71 -14.22 -4.15 14.41
CA ARG A 71 -14.64 -5.11 15.42
C ARG A 71 -14.51 -6.55 14.90
N ASP A 72 -14.58 -7.49 15.82
CA ASP A 72 -14.63 -8.90 15.46
C ASP A 72 -15.93 -9.22 14.73
N PRO A 73 -15.89 -10.18 13.78
CA PRO A 73 -17.10 -10.64 13.12
C PRO A 73 -18.01 -11.29 14.16
N ALA A 74 -19.30 -10.96 14.14
CA ALA A 74 -20.32 -11.60 14.98
C ALA A 74 -20.80 -12.94 14.38
N TRP A 75 -20.61 -13.13 13.07
CA TRP A 75 -20.89 -14.39 12.37
C TRP A 75 -19.88 -14.63 11.24
N PRO A 76 -19.67 -15.89 10.81
CA PRO A 76 -18.80 -16.21 9.68
C PRO A 76 -19.23 -15.48 8.41
N GLY A 77 -18.27 -14.85 7.73
CA GLY A 77 -18.53 -14.12 6.48
C GLY A 77 -19.17 -12.74 6.67
N GLU A 78 -19.27 -12.22 7.90
CA GLU A 78 -19.75 -10.86 8.12
C GLU A 78 -18.93 -9.83 7.32
N PRO A 79 -19.57 -9.00 6.47
CA PRO A 79 -18.86 -8.05 5.62
C PRO A 79 -18.05 -7.02 6.41
N ASP A 80 -16.85 -6.71 5.92
CA ASP A 80 -15.98 -5.68 6.51
C ASP A 80 -16.65 -4.29 6.58
N SER A 81 -17.59 -3.99 5.68
CA SER A 81 -18.37 -2.75 5.69
C SER A 81 -19.19 -2.58 6.97
N VAL A 82 -19.71 -3.67 7.53
CA VAL A 82 -20.52 -3.69 8.76
C VAL A 82 -19.61 -3.66 9.99
N ARG A 83 -18.43 -4.26 9.90
CA ARG A 83 -17.44 -4.31 10.99
C ARG A 83 -16.66 -3.01 11.19
N LEU A 84 -16.65 -2.13 10.18
CA LEU A 84 -15.94 -0.85 10.20
C LEU A 84 -16.80 0.25 10.84
N THR A 85 -16.55 0.53 12.13
CA THR A 85 -17.30 1.55 12.90
C THR A 85 -16.94 2.99 12.50
N GLY A 86 -17.71 3.98 12.97
CA GLY A 86 -17.40 5.40 12.74
C GLY A 86 -16.01 5.81 13.28
N PHE A 87 -15.62 5.28 14.44
CA PHE A 87 -14.26 5.45 14.97
C PHE A 87 -13.21 4.82 14.05
N GLY A 88 -13.43 3.57 13.61
CA GLY A 88 -12.53 2.88 12.68
C GLY A 88 -12.35 3.62 11.34
N ARG A 89 -13.44 4.20 10.80
CA ARG A 89 -13.38 5.03 9.58
C ARG A 89 -12.49 6.26 9.77
N ARG A 90 -12.66 7.00 10.87
CA ARG A 90 -11.82 8.18 11.16
C ARG A 90 -10.36 7.80 11.39
N LEU A 91 -10.11 6.71 12.10
CA LEU A 91 -8.76 6.19 12.33
C LEU A 91 -8.05 5.90 10.99
N ARG A 92 -8.69 5.15 10.07
CA ARG A 92 -8.15 4.89 8.73
C ARG A 92 -7.99 6.16 7.89
N ALA A 93 -8.92 7.11 7.98
CA ALA A 93 -8.85 8.35 7.23
C ALA A 93 -7.63 9.18 7.62
N SER A 94 -7.34 9.26 8.92
CA SER A 94 -6.17 9.95 9.46
C SER A 94 -4.84 9.24 9.17
N GLY A 95 -4.86 7.95 8.83
CA GLY A 95 -3.65 7.13 8.63
C GLY A 95 -2.94 6.72 9.93
N LEU A 96 -3.51 7.06 11.09
CA LEU A 96 -2.94 6.73 12.40
C LEU A 96 -2.87 5.22 12.65
N ASP A 97 -3.75 4.43 12.02
CA ASP A 97 -3.69 2.97 12.10
C ASP A 97 -2.43 2.37 11.47
N GLU A 98 -1.76 3.10 10.59
CA GLU A 98 -0.56 2.62 9.90
C GLU A 98 0.75 2.98 10.62
N LEU A 99 0.72 3.83 11.66
CA LEU A 99 1.92 4.23 12.43
C LEU A 99 2.71 3.05 13.05
N PRO A 100 2.10 1.94 13.52
CA PRO A 100 2.87 0.79 13.99
C PRO A 100 3.83 0.19 12.94
N GLN A 101 3.63 0.47 11.65
CA GLN A 101 4.54 0.04 10.58
C GLN A 101 5.91 0.71 10.63
N LEU A 102 6.08 1.81 11.37
CA LEU A 102 7.42 2.37 11.63
C LEU A 102 8.34 1.31 12.27
N ALA A 103 7.80 0.43 13.11
CA ALA A 103 8.56 -0.71 13.64
C ALA A 103 8.95 -1.73 12.55
N ASN A 104 8.11 -1.95 11.53
CA ASN A 104 8.46 -2.79 10.38
C ASN A 104 9.60 -2.17 9.54
N ILE A 105 9.67 -0.83 9.46
CA ILE A 105 10.78 -0.13 8.81
C ILE A 105 12.09 -0.35 9.59
N LEU A 106 12.04 -0.17 10.92
CA LEU A 106 13.21 -0.41 11.78
C LEU A 106 13.72 -1.85 11.68
N ARG A 107 12.81 -2.84 11.62
CA ARG A 107 13.13 -4.26 11.42
C ARG A 107 13.64 -4.63 10.02
N GLY A 108 13.55 -3.72 9.05
CA GLY A 108 14.06 -3.93 7.68
C GLY A 108 13.09 -4.64 6.74
N GLU A 109 11.85 -4.83 7.16
CA GLU A 109 10.77 -5.42 6.37
C GLU A 109 10.17 -4.38 5.40
N MET A 110 10.18 -3.10 5.79
CA MET A 110 9.61 -1.98 5.05
C MET A 110 10.59 -0.81 4.87
N SER A 111 10.18 0.15 4.05
CA SER A 111 10.81 1.44 3.75
C SER A 111 9.83 2.58 4.05
N LEU A 112 10.29 3.82 4.21
CA LEU A 112 9.38 4.97 4.35
C LEU A 112 8.57 5.18 3.06
N VAL A 113 9.25 5.05 1.92
CA VAL A 113 8.65 5.16 0.59
C VAL A 113 8.90 3.89 -0.22
N GLY A 114 7.85 3.33 -0.81
CA GLY A 114 7.89 2.13 -1.64
C GLY A 114 6.50 1.65 -2.06
N PRO A 115 6.39 0.59 -2.88
CA PRO A 115 5.11 -0.03 -3.24
C PRO A 115 4.33 -0.49 -2.00
N ARG A 116 3.01 -0.38 -2.01
CA ARG A 116 2.19 -0.79 -0.85
C ARG A 116 2.29 -2.31 -0.63
N PRO A 117 2.56 -2.83 0.57
CA PRO A 117 2.61 -4.27 0.78
C PRO A 117 1.23 -4.90 0.53
N LEU A 118 1.17 -5.90 -0.34
CA LEU A 118 -0.06 -6.61 -0.72
C LEU A 118 -0.08 -8.04 -0.14
N PRO A 119 -1.27 -8.67 -0.01
CA PRO A 119 -1.37 -10.07 0.39
C PRO A 119 -0.48 -10.99 -0.46
N PRO A 120 0.21 -11.98 0.14
CA PRO A 120 1.06 -12.91 -0.62
C PRO A 120 0.32 -13.67 -1.72
N ALA A 121 -0.97 -13.93 -1.51
CA ALA A 121 -1.85 -14.58 -2.48
C ALA A 121 -1.98 -13.86 -3.83
N TYR A 122 -1.60 -12.57 -3.92
CA TYR A 122 -1.61 -11.83 -5.19
C TYR A 122 -0.33 -12.02 -6.00
N THR A 123 0.74 -12.53 -5.39
CA THR A 123 2.04 -12.73 -6.06
C THR A 123 1.95 -13.62 -7.29
N PRO A 124 1.22 -14.76 -7.27
CA PRO A 124 1.06 -15.62 -8.44
C PRO A 124 0.21 -14.99 -9.56
N LEU A 125 -0.52 -13.91 -9.27
CA LEU A 125 -1.43 -13.25 -10.22
C LEU A 125 -0.73 -12.14 -11.01
N TYR A 126 0.53 -11.82 -10.68
CA TYR A 126 1.26 -10.72 -11.31
C TYR A 126 1.81 -11.11 -12.68
N THR A 127 1.72 -10.16 -13.61
CA THR A 127 2.59 -10.18 -14.80
C THR A 127 4.05 -9.92 -14.39
N ALA A 128 5.00 -10.24 -15.27
CA ALA A 128 6.43 -9.99 -15.00
C ALA A 128 6.71 -8.51 -14.64
N ARG A 129 6.03 -7.57 -15.31
CA ARG A 129 6.12 -6.13 -15.03
C ARG A 129 5.61 -5.78 -13.64
N GLN A 130 4.46 -6.33 -13.26
CA GLN A 130 3.86 -6.09 -11.94
C GLN A 130 4.70 -6.72 -10.82
N ALA A 131 5.24 -7.91 -11.05
CA ALA A 131 6.11 -8.61 -10.10
C ALA A 131 7.39 -7.81 -9.77
N GLY A 132 7.82 -6.92 -10.67
CA GLY A 132 8.93 -5.98 -10.43
C GLY A 132 8.77 -5.16 -9.14
N ARG A 133 7.54 -4.93 -8.67
CA ARG A 133 7.27 -4.25 -7.38
C ARG A 133 7.95 -4.91 -6.17
N LEU A 134 8.24 -6.21 -6.25
CA LEU A 134 8.90 -6.99 -5.20
C LEU A 134 10.43 -6.80 -5.19
N ALA A 135 11.02 -6.10 -6.16
CA ALA A 135 12.46 -5.87 -6.24
C ALA A 135 12.98 -4.89 -5.16
N VAL A 136 12.08 -4.08 -4.58
CA VAL A 136 12.40 -3.14 -3.48
C VAL A 136 11.60 -3.47 -2.22
N ARG A 137 11.97 -2.85 -1.09
CA ARG A 137 11.17 -2.95 0.13
C ARG A 137 9.83 -2.23 -0.07
N PRO A 138 8.71 -2.82 0.40
CA PRO A 138 7.43 -2.13 0.40
C PRO A 138 7.46 -0.89 1.31
N GLY A 139 6.61 0.08 1.00
CA GLY A 139 6.58 1.38 1.66
C GLY A 139 5.43 1.58 2.63
N LEU A 140 5.64 2.39 3.67
CA LEU A 140 4.56 3.02 4.44
C LEU A 140 3.80 4.02 3.56
N LEU A 141 4.54 4.89 2.87
CA LEU A 141 4.05 5.74 1.80
C LEU A 141 4.48 5.18 0.44
N GLY A 142 3.82 5.59 -0.62
CA GLY A 142 4.10 5.06 -1.95
C GLY A 142 3.45 5.87 -3.08
N PRO A 143 3.80 5.54 -4.33
CA PRO A 143 3.31 6.26 -5.52
C PRO A 143 1.78 6.22 -5.63
N VAL A 144 1.16 5.12 -5.19
CA VAL A 144 -0.30 4.95 -5.09
C VAL A 144 -0.90 5.77 -3.95
N THR A 145 -0.23 5.81 -2.79
CA THR A 145 -0.68 6.59 -1.62
C THR A 145 -0.74 8.08 -1.96
N ALA A 146 0.23 8.59 -2.72
CA ALA A 146 0.28 9.98 -3.18
C ALA A 146 -0.81 10.37 -4.19
N ARG A 147 -1.48 9.41 -4.84
CA ARG A 147 -2.41 9.63 -5.97
C ARG A 147 -3.88 9.32 -5.68
N GLY A 148 -4.24 9.00 -4.44
CA GLY A 148 -5.63 8.69 -4.08
C GLY A 148 -5.84 7.29 -3.49
N ARG A 149 -4.77 6.58 -3.12
CA ARG A 149 -4.80 5.30 -2.40
C ARG A 149 -5.70 4.26 -3.08
N ASN A 150 -6.85 3.98 -2.47
CA ASN A 150 -7.79 2.94 -2.86
C ASN A 150 -8.80 3.42 -3.91
N ALA A 151 -8.76 4.69 -4.32
CA ALA A 151 -9.65 5.20 -5.38
C ALA A 151 -9.22 4.76 -6.78
N LEU A 152 -7.94 4.42 -6.98
CA LEU A 152 -7.42 4.03 -8.29
C LEU A 152 -7.83 2.59 -8.66
N PRO A 153 -8.06 2.26 -9.93
CA PRO A 153 -8.19 0.88 -10.40
C PRO A 153 -6.91 0.06 -10.13
N TRP A 154 -7.04 -1.27 -10.02
CA TRP A 154 -5.90 -2.15 -9.71
C TRP A 154 -4.74 -2.02 -10.69
N GLU A 155 -5.02 -2.01 -11.99
CA GLU A 155 -3.98 -1.88 -13.02
C GLU A 155 -3.18 -0.58 -12.89
N GLU A 156 -3.88 0.52 -12.62
CA GLU A 156 -3.22 1.81 -12.45
C GLU A 156 -2.32 1.81 -11.19
N ARG A 157 -2.78 1.19 -10.09
CA ARG A 157 -1.96 1.05 -8.87
C ARG A 157 -0.66 0.29 -9.16
N LEU A 158 -0.78 -0.85 -9.84
CA LEU A 158 0.35 -1.71 -10.12
C LEU A 158 1.31 -1.08 -11.14
N GLU A 159 0.80 -0.32 -12.10
CA GLU A 159 1.63 0.44 -13.05
C GLU A 159 2.40 1.57 -12.34
N TRP A 160 1.76 2.29 -11.41
CA TRP A 160 2.46 3.30 -10.60
C TRP A 160 3.56 2.69 -9.73
N ASP A 161 3.32 1.52 -9.14
CA ASP A 161 4.33 0.75 -8.40
C ASP A 161 5.50 0.34 -9.34
N ALA A 162 5.20 -0.18 -10.54
CA ALA A 162 6.21 -0.61 -11.51
C ALA A 162 7.09 0.57 -11.97
N ARG A 163 6.49 1.74 -12.26
CA ARG A 163 7.22 2.96 -12.62
C ARG A 163 8.15 3.45 -11.51
N TYR A 164 7.68 3.39 -10.26
CA TYR A 164 8.51 3.77 -9.11
C TYR A 164 9.73 2.86 -8.99
N VAL A 165 9.54 1.54 -9.09
CA VAL A 165 10.64 0.57 -8.93
C VAL A 165 11.63 0.62 -10.08
N ALA A 166 11.20 1.01 -11.28
CA ALA A 166 12.11 1.23 -12.41
C ALA A 166 13.14 2.35 -12.11
N ARG A 167 12.78 3.38 -11.31
CA ARG A 167 13.70 4.49 -11.01
C ARG A 167 13.46 5.10 -9.63
N VAL A 168 14.06 4.50 -8.61
CA VAL A 168 14.04 5.02 -7.24
C VAL A 168 15.06 6.16 -7.09
N THR A 169 14.58 7.36 -6.74
CA THR A 169 15.41 8.56 -6.54
C THR A 169 14.99 9.31 -5.28
N LEU A 170 15.92 10.07 -4.69
CA LEU A 170 15.62 10.90 -3.51
C LEU A 170 14.53 11.93 -3.81
N ALA A 171 14.63 12.64 -4.94
CA ALA A 171 13.63 13.62 -5.34
C ALA A 171 12.24 12.98 -5.53
N GLY A 172 12.18 11.77 -6.11
CA GLY A 172 10.95 11.01 -6.25
C GLY A 172 10.34 10.62 -4.89
N ASP A 173 11.17 10.14 -3.95
CA ASP A 173 10.71 9.82 -2.60
C ASP A 173 10.19 11.06 -1.87
N VAL A 174 10.91 12.20 -1.94
CA VAL A 174 10.47 13.47 -1.35
C VAL A 174 9.14 13.93 -1.95
N ALA A 175 8.99 13.87 -3.28
CA ALA A 175 7.74 14.21 -3.95
C ALA A 175 6.57 13.33 -3.48
N ILE A 176 6.80 12.02 -3.31
CA ILE A 176 5.78 11.09 -2.79
C ILE A 176 5.40 11.45 -1.35
N VAL A 177 6.37 11.78 -0.49
CA VAL A 177 6.11 12.20 0.90
C VAL A 177 5.25 13.46 0.92
N LEU A 178 5.66 14.52 0.21
CA LEU A 178 4.94 15.79 0.17
C LEU A 178 3.52 15.64 -0.39
N ALA A 179 3.35 14.88 -1.48
CA ALA A 179 2.03 14.61 -2.06
C ALA A 179 1.14 13.81 -1.09
N SER A 180 1.70 12.82 -0.38
CA SER A 180 0.96 12.03 0.60
C SER A 180 0.51 12.87 1.80
N LEU A 181 1.37 13.78 2.28
CA LEU A 181 1.05 14.72 3.36
C LEU A 181 -0.03 15.71 2.92
N ALA A 182 0.08 16.28 1.72
CA ALA A 182 -0.93 17.18 1.18
C ALA A 182 -2.31 16.49 1.07
N LEU A 183 -2.33 15.21 0.68
CA LEU A 183 -3.57 14.43 0.60
C LEU A 183 -4.18 14.18 2.00
N LEU A 184 -3.34 13.86 2.98
CA LEU A 184 -3.74 13.68 4.38
C LEU A 184 -4.35 14.97 4.96
N LEU A 185 -3.67 16.11 4.77
CA LEU A 185 -4.13 17.42 5.27
C LEU A 185 -5.44 17.88 4.62
N ARG A 186 -5.70 17.46 3.37
CA ARG A 186 -6.97 17.73 2.66
C ARG A 186 -8.11 16.77 3.02
N GLY A 187 -7.84 15.73 3.81
CA GLY A 187 -8.85 14.75 4.23
C GLY A 187 -9.42 13.86 3.10
N ARG A 188 -8.73 13.72 1.96
CA ARG A 188 -9.22 12.97 0.79
C ARG A 188 -8.55 11.59 0.66
N GLY A 189 -9.32 10.57 0.23
CA GLY A 189 -8.74 9.35 -0.38
C GLY A 189 -8.63 8.08 0.48
N ALA A 190 -9.38 7.90 1.58
CA ALA A 190 -9.28 6.67 2.40
C ALA A 190 -9.97 5.44 1.77
N THR A 191 -11.05 5.64 1.02
CA THR A 191 -11.95 4.58 0.54
C THR A 191 -12.09 4.60 -0.98
N ALA A 192 -12.18 3.41 -1.58
CA ALA A 192 -12.58 3.27 -2.98
C ALA A 192 -14.04 3.75 -3.13
N PRO A 193 -14.41 4.44 -4.22
CA PRO A 193 -15.82 4.72 -4.50
C PRO A 193 -16.66 3.44 -4.43
N GLY A 194 -17.75 3.46 -3.64
CA GLY A 194 -18.68 2.34 -3.50
C GLY A 194 -18.21 1.14 -2.66
N HIS A 195 -17.00 1.14 -2.09
CA HIS A 195 -16.52 0.01 -1.27
C HIS A 195 -15.93 0.46 0.07
N ALA A 196 -16.36 -0.19 1.17
CA ALA A 196 -15.80 0.04 2.50
C ALA A 196 -14.33 -0.43 2.64
N THR A 197 -13.91 -1.36 1.78
CA THR A 197 -12.55 -1.91 1.66
C THR A 197 -12.20 -2.07 0.19
N SER A 198 -10.92 -2.07 -0.19
CA SER A 198 -10.56 -2.36 -1.59
C SER A 198 -10.98 -3.78 -1.98
N PRO A 199 -11.56 -3.98 -3.18
CA PRO A 199 -11.83 -5.31 -3.70
C PRO A 199 -10.52 -6.09 -3.86
N GLY A 200 -10.60 -7.42 -3.76
CA GLY A 200 -9.44 -8.28 -3.97
C GLY A 200 -8.89 -8.15 -5.39
N PHE A 201 -7.58 -8.33 -5.56
CA PHE A 201 -6.97 -8.42 -6.88
C PHE A 201 -7.15 -9.83 -7.44
N THR A 202 -7.69 -9.95 -8.65
CA THR A 202 -8.00 -11.22 -9.32
C THR A 202 -7.10 -11.52 -10.52
N GLY A 203 -6.01 -10.75 -10.68
CA GLY A 203 -5.16 -10.80 -11.86
C GLY A 203 -5.62 -9.84 -12.97
N THR A 204 -4.73 -9.62 -13.93
CA THR A 204 -5.02 -8.85 -15.13
C THR A 204 -5.56 -9.79 -16.20
N ALA A 205 -6.72 -9.49 -16.78
CA ALA A 205 -7.20 -10.24 -17.93
C ALA A 205 -6.15 -10.14 -19.05
N PRO A 206 -5.85 -11.23 -19.78
CA PRO A 206 -5.02 -11.13 -20.98
C PRO A 206 -5.68 -10.10 -21.90
N ALA A 207 -4.89 -9.16 -22.42
CA ALA A 207 -5.39 -8.18 -23.36
C ALA A 207 -6.11 -8.95 -24.47
N SER A 208 -7.43 -8.79 -24.56
CA SER A 208 -8.20 -9.30 -25.69
C SER A 208 -7.52 -8.74 -26.92
N GLN A 209 -6.88 -9.61 -27.71
CA GLN A 209 -6.40 -9.22 -29.02
C GLN A 209 -7.63 -8.68 -29.73
N SER A 210 -7.63 -7.37 -29.99
CA SER A 210 -8.60 -6.76 -30.87
C SER A 210 -8.43 -7.47 -32.21
N THR A 211 -9.25 -8.49 -32.46
CA THR A 211 -9.46 -9.01 -33.79
C THR A 211 -9.95 -7.83 -34.60
N ALA A 212 -9.04 -7.24 -35.39
CA ALA A 212 -9.40 -6.46 -36.54
C ALA A 212 -10.16 -7.41 -37.48
N ALA A 213 -11.45 -7.57 -37.20
CA ALA A 213 -12.40 -8.13 -38.14
C ALA A 213 -12.56 -7.08 -39.24
N ASP A 214 -11.90 -7.36 -40.35
CA ASP A 214 -12.55 -7.46 -41.65
C ASP A 214 -13.43 -6.26 -42.05
N ALA A 215 -12.80 -5.31 -42.75
CA ALA A 215 -13.49 -4.31 -43.54
C ALA A 215 -12.72 -4.06 -44.84
N GLY A 216 -13.12 -4.78 -45.89
CA GLY A 216 -12.70 -4.59 -47.27
C GLY A 216 -13.07 -5.82 -48.09
N GLY A 217 -14.36 -6.07 -48.38
CA GLY A 217 -15.00 -5.62 -49.62
C GLY A 217 -14.48 -6.45 -50.80
N THR A 218 -15.27 -7.33 -51.45
CA THR A 218 -16.34 -6.98 -52.41
C THR A 218 -16.96 -8.29 -52.95
N PRO A 219 -18.29 -8.41 -53.16
CA PRO A 219 -18.88 -9.33 -54.14
C PRO A 219 -19.44 -8.54 -55.35
N PRO A 220 -19.87 -9.14 -56.49
CA PRO A 220 -19.66 -10.49 -57.03
C PRO A 220 -19.17 -10.51 -58.50
N CYS A 221 -18.82 -11.70 -59.02
CA CYS A 221 -19.14 -12.23 -60.34
C CYS A 221 -19.00 -13.76 -60.29
#